data_AF-A0A167Q4U0-F1
#
_entry.id   AF-A0A167Q4U0-F1
#
_cell.length_a   1.000
_cell.length_b   1.000
_cell.length_c   1.000
_cell.angle_alpha   90.00
_cell.angle_beta   90.00
_cell.angle_gamma   90.00
#
_symmetry.space_group_name_H-M   'P 1'
#
loop_
_entity.id
_entity.type
_entity.pdbx_description
1 polymer ?
#
loop_
_entity_poly.entity_id
_entity_poly.type
_entity_poly.pdbx_seq_one_letter_code
_entity_poly.pdbx_strand_id
1 'polypeptide(L)'
;MAFDHDLAAKLAEKTFTAVQAGAKATLDNPNEIAQTVLGVMAVSLNAIPVAGSAIAAFAVAMSLIAFPAPKKDPWDQVRQRVEALVGQKLQAAELERLKRSIDGFRTNAETYALVWKAWNDKPADNRAKEAENLRVHHTNSITLLQAGIPAFQSEGHAAAALPLFAAAANQYIALLADGIKQGKEMGWDESHYGKTLVSLFNKATGQDGANAARGLLDSRDEDADAALLDMAKEALEAAKNLGVDPALMALWQEAYTSLVHKFAIRGDSTLGRRDGVTRDLVAHVKRWYVDGRKQVQPRTWVDGKVDGQTMPHYGDGYKQGLALATYADWDLEMVENALNYAELWPYLAGTKGEVSAEAMRNLDREIFRGPYVRYTGNTKFSAQAGPKVEPRSAPITGVKMCAGDNIRMMQVKYGNRWEGEYGKCGPARDKEEAGFELKEGEYITNVDIITGHKLGQLKFITNMGEYGPYGRRTHADLPMSVNRTGYALTSMHGTNYAQHDPEGIEGIILGFRPLLTAKKD
;
A
#
# COMPACT_ATOMS: atom_id res chain seq x y z
N MET A 1 -11.07 -17.88 -1.35
CA MET A 1 -10.37 -16.64 -1.76
C MET A 1 -8.95 -16.90 -1.35
N ALA A 2 -8.08 -17.01 -2.33
CA ALA A 2 -6.67 -17.29 -2.12
C ALA A 2 -5.84 -16.28 -2.91
N PHE A 3 -4.55 -16.25 -2.61
CA PHE A 3 -3.62 -15.50 -3.44
C PHE A 3 -3.45 -16.21 -4.78
N ASP A 4 -3.34 -15.42 -5.84
CA ASP A 4 -2.82 -15.93 -7.09
C ASP A 4 -1.30 -16.11 -6.98
N HIS A 5 -0.88 -17.36 -6.75
CA HIS A 5 0.52 -17.71 -6.55
C HIS A 5 1.41 -17.33 -7.74
N ASP A 6 0.97 -17.60 -8.97
CA ASP A 6 1.76 -17.30 -10.17
C ASP A 6 1.95 -15.78 -10.32
N LEU A 7 0.89 -15.02 -10.05
CA LEU A 7 0.96 -13.57 -10.07
C LEU A 7 1.81 -13.02 -8.94
N ALA A 8 1.69 -13.56 -7.72
CA ALA A 8 2.52 -13.17 -6.58
C ALA A 8 4.01 -13.37 -6.88
N ALA A 9 4.38 -14.54 -7.42
CA ALA A 9 5.74 -14.84 -7.86
C ALA A 9 6.22 -13.84 -8.91
N LYS A 10 5.41 -13.57 -9.95
CA LYS A 10 5.75 -12.62 -11.02
C LYS A 10 5.94 -11.19 -10.51
N LEU A 11 5.08 -10.75 -9.58
CA LEU A 11 5.20 -9.42 -8.97
C LEU A 11 6.46 -9.30 -8.10
N ALA A 12 6.85 -10.38 -7.43
CA ALA A 12 8.02 -10.41 -6.55
C ALA A 12 9.35 -10.71 -7.28
N GLU A 13 9.29 -11.26 -8.50
CA GLU A 13 10.43 -11.78 -9.27
C GLU A 13 11.58 -10.77 -9.35
N LYS A 14 11.32 -9.55 -9.83
CA LYS A 14 12.35 -8.50 -9.97
C LYS A 14 13.09 -8.24 -8.66
N THR A 15 12.34 -8.17 -7.56
CA THR A 15 12.91 -7.92 -6.23
C THR A 15 13.75 -9.10 -5.78
N PHE A 16 13.24 -10.34 -5.86
CA PHE A 16 14.01 -11.51 -5.43
C PHE A 16 15.24 -11.76 -6.29
N THR A 17 15.18 -11.50 -7.61
CA THR A 17 16.37 -11.53 -8.47
C THR A 17 17.41 -10.51 -8.01
N ALA A 18 16.99 -9.28 -7.68
CA ALA A 18 17.89 -8.24 -7.17
C ALA A 18 18.53 -8.66 -5.83
N VAL A 19 17.75 -9.25 -4.91
CA VAL A 19 18.24 -9.79 -3.64
C VAL A 19 19.34 -10.82 -3.86
N GLN A 20 19.11 -11.82 -4.72
CA GLN A 20 20.09 -12.88 -4.99
C GLN A 20 21.38 -12.33 -5.61
N ALA A 21 21.24 -11.34 -6.49
CA ALA A 21 22.37 -10.65 -7.11
C ALA A 21 23.13 -9.70 -6.17
N GLY A 22 22.58 -9.36 -4.99
CA GLY A 22 23.11 -8.29 -4.15
C GLY A 22 23.01 -6.91 -4.82
N ALA A 23 22.01 -6.73 -5.70
CA ALA A 23 21.78 -5.53 -6.47
C ALA A 23 20.58 -4.75 -5.94
N LYS A 24 20.47 -3.47 -6.30
CA LYS A 24 19.27 -2.67 -6.02
C LYS A 24 18.14 -3.04 -6.97
N ALA A 25 16.90 -3.10 -6.47
CA ALA A 25 15.72 -3.29 -7.30
C ALA A 25 15.38 -1.99 -8.06
N THR A 26 15.10 -2.09 -9.36
CA THR A 26 14.66 -0.95 -10.18
C THR A 26 13.14 -0.88 -10.15
N LEU A 27 12.60 0.02 -9.31
CA LEU A 27 11.17 0.28 -9.16
C LEU A 27 10.91 1.77 -9.42
N ASP A 28 10.69 2.12 -10.69
CA ASP A 28 10.57 3.51 -11.14
C ASP A 28 9.10 3.97 -11.21
N ASN A 29 8.17 3.02 -11.25
CA ASN A 29 6.74 3.29 -11.31
C ASN A 29 6.13 3.26 -9.91
N PRO A 30 5.62 4.38 -9.38
CA PRO A 30 5.03 4.42 -8.04
C PRO A 30 3.78 3.52 -7.91
N ASN A 31 3.12 3.17 -9.02
CA ASN A 31 1.99 2.24 -9.01
C ASN A 31 2.43 0.76 -9.03
N GLU A 32 3.70 0.46 -9.33
CA GLU A 32 4.26 -0.90 -9.28
C GLU A 32 4.71 -1.28 -7.86
N ILE A 33 5.07 -0.29 -7.03
CA ILE A 33 5.59 -0.52 -5.68
C ILE A 33 4.57 -1.24 -4.80
N ALA A 34 3.33 -0.78 -4.79
CA ALA A 34 2.29 -1.38 -3.96
C ALA A 34 2.05 -2.86 -4.30
N GLN A 35 2.03 -3.18 -5.60
CA GLN A 35 1.86 -4.55 -6.06
C GLN A 35 3.09 -5.42 -5.77
N THR A 36 4.28 -4.83 -5.89
CA THR A 36 5.54 -5.52 -5.56
C THR A 36 5.60 -5.87 -4.07
N VAL A 37 5.24 -4.92 -3.18
CA VAL A 37 5.14 -5.18 -1.74
C VAL A 37 4.16 -6.33 -1.45
N LEU A 38 2.95 -6.26 -2.02
CA LEU A 38 1.95 -7.30 -1.78
C LEU A 38 2.37 -8.66 -2.35
N GLY A 39 3.01 -8.69 -3.51
CA GLY A 39 3.58 -9.91 -4.09
C GLY A 39 4.63 -10.54 -3.17
N VAL A 40 5.60 -9.75 -2.69
CA VAL A 40 6.63 -10.23 -1.76
C VAL A 40 5.99 -10.74 -0.46
N MET A 41 5.05 -9.99 0.13
CA MET A 41 4.34 -10.44 1.34
C MET A 41 3.56 -11.75 1.11
N ALA A 42 2.86 -11.88 -0.01
CA ALA A 42 2.11 -13.09 -0.37
C ALA A 42 3.05 -14.30 -0.51
N VAL A 43 4.21 -14.14 -1.15
CA VAL A 43 5.25 -15.18 -1.22
C VAL A 43 5.75 -15.55 0.18
N SER A 44 6.05 -14.56 1.03
CA SER A 44 6.56 -14.77 2.39
C SER A 44 5.57 -15.42 3.37
N LEU A 45 4.27 -15.37 3.07
CA LEU A 45 3.22 -16.09 3.81
C LEU A 45 3.15 -17.59 3.47
N ASN A 46 4.14 -18.12 2.74
CA ASN A 46 4.23 -19.52 2.34
C ASN A 46 3.14 -19.95 1.34
N ALA A 47 2.64 -19.00 0.55
CA ALA A 47 1.71 -19.29 -0.54
C ALA A 47 2.39 -19.99 -1.73
N ILE A 48 3.72 -20.09 -1.79
CA ILE A 48 4.42 -20.76 -2.90
C ILE A 48 5.59 -21.59 -2.38
N PRO A 49 5.68 -22.89 -2.71
CA PRO A 49 6.90 -23.67 -2.56
C PRO A 49 7.92 -23.21 -3.62
N VAL A 50 8.56 -22.06 -3.39
CA VAL A 50 9.69 -21.61 -4.22
C VAL A 50 10.93 -22.40 -3.78
N ALA A 51 11.56 -23.10 -4.72
CA ALA A 51 12.79 -23.84 -4.46
C ALA A 51 13.92 -22.91 -3.97
N GLY A 52 14.39 -23.12 -2.73
CA GLY A 52 15.64 -22.56 -2.20
C GLY A 52 15.65 -21.05 -1.87
N SER A 53 16.34 -20.69 -0.76
CA SER A 53 16.82 -19.36 -0.28
C SER A 53 15.92 -18.10 -0.32
N ALA A 54 14.80 -18.05 -1.03
CA ALA A 54 13.97 -16.85 -1.20
C ALA A 54 13.16 -16.47 0.05
N ILE A 55 12.74 -17.46 0.86
CA ILE A 55 12.04 -17.24 2.13
C ILE A 55 12.98 -16.60 3.17
N ALA A 56 14.30 -16.78 3.02
CA ALA A 56 15.28 -16.29 3.98
C ALA A 56 15.55 -14.77 3.89
N ALA A 57 15.03 -14.10 2.85
CA ALA A 57 15.44 -12.75 2.47
C ALA A 57 14.31 -11.70 2.52
N PHE A 58 13.25 -11.94 3.29
CA PHE A 58 12.07 -11.08 3.28
C PHE A 58 12.39 -9.65 3.74
N ALA A 59 13.16 -9.48 4.82
CA ALA A 59 13.62 -8.17 5.28
C ALA A 59 14.49 -7.47 4.24
N VAL A 60 15.35 -8.21 3.53
CA VAL A 60 16.16 -7.66 2.43
C VAL A 60 15.28 -7.23 1.26
N ALA A 61 14.31 -8.05 0.86
CA ALA A 61 13.36 -7.72 -0.21
C ALA A 61 12.54 -6.46 0.11
N MET A 62 11.98 -6.37 1.32
CA MET A 62 11.22 -5.20 1.77
C MET A 62 12.10 -3.94 1.85
N SER A 63 13.38 -4.11 2.20
CA SER A 63 14.37 -3.04 2.19
C SER A 63 14.68 -2.52 0.79
N LEU A 64 14.86 -3.42 -0.19
CA LEU A 64 15.08 -3.04 -1.59
C LEU A 64 13.88 -2.32 -2.21
N ILE A 65 12.66 -2.67 -1.80
CA ILE A 65 11.44 -1.99 -2.26
C ILE A 65 11.31 -0.59 -1.64
N ALA A 66 11.63 -0.46 -0.36
CA ALA A 66 11.60 0.83 0.32
C ALA A 66 12.71 1.78 -0.17
N PHE A 67 13.85 1.24 -0.61
CA PHE A 67 14.99 2.02 -1.10
C PHE A 67 15.44 1.56 -2.49
N PRO A 68 14.62 1.79 -3.53
CA PRO A 68 14.92 1.32 -4.87
C PRO A 68 16.11 2.09 -5.49
N ALA A 69 16.65 1.57 -6.58
CA ALA A 69 17.82 2.11 -7.27
C ALA A 69 17.73 3.52 -7.91
N PRO A 70 16.57 4.10 -8.28
CA PRO A 70 16.56 5.21 -9.23
C PRO A 70 16.93 6.58 -8.62
N LYS A 71 17.32 7.51 -9.52
CA LYS A 71 17.65 8.91 -9.26
C LYS A 71 16.48 9.76 -8.72
N LYS A 72 15.24 9.25 -8.73
CA LYS A 72 14.05 9.89 -8.16
C LYS A 72 13.37 8.91 -7.22
N ASP A 73 13.26 9.30 -5.96
CA ASP A 73 12.58 8.50 -4.93
C ASP A 73 11.08 8.41 -5.24
N PRO A 74 10.53 7.20 -5.48
CA PRO A 74 9.10 7.07 -5.74
C PRO A 74 8.24 7.41 -4.51
N TRP A 75 8.79 7.32 -3.30
CA TRP A 75 8.10 7.73 -2.09
C TRP A 75 7.94 9.24 -2.00
N ASP A 76 8.79 10.03 -2.64
CA ASP A 76 8.56 11.48 -2.78
C ASP A 76 7.31 11.76 -3.61
N GLN A 77 7.04 10.98 -4.66
CA GLN A 77 5.83 11.14 -5.48
C GLN A 77 4.58 10.73 -4.70
N VAL A 78 4.64 9.63 -3.95
CA VAL A 78 3.56 9.20 -3.06
C VAL A 78 3.30 10.27 -2.00
N ARG A 79 4.34 10.74 -1.30
CA ARG A 79 4.23 11.82 -0.30
C ARG A 79 3.60 13.08 -0.88
N GLN A 80 4.08 13.57 -2.01
CA GLN A 80 3.55 14.79 -2.65
C GLN A 80 2.07 14.66 -3.01
N ARG A 81 1.63 13.48 -3.49
CA ARG A 81 0.21 13.21 -3.73
C ARG A 81 -0.61 13.30 -2.45
N VAL A 82 -0.14 12.70 -1.37
CA VAL A 82 -0.85 12.70 -0.09
C VAL A 82 -0.88 14.09 0.55
N GLU A 83 0.25 14.82 0.54
CA GLU A 83 0.33 16.21 1.01
C GLU A 83 -0.67 17.11 0.26
N ALA A 84 -0.81 16.93 -1.06
CA ALA A 84 -1.80 17.64 -1.86
C ALA A 84 -3.23 17.27 -1.46
N LEU A 85 -3.51 15.99 -1.18
CA LEU A 85 -4.85 15.52 -0.80
C LEU A 85 -5.29 16.05 0.56
N VAL A 86 -4.41 16.13 1.56
CA VAL A 86 -4.77 16.64 2.91
C VAL A 86 -4.50 18.14 3.08
N GLY A 87 -3.98 18.81 2.05
CA GLY A 87 -3.63 20.23 2.09
C GLY A 87 -2.59 20.59 3.15
N GLN A 88 -1.79 19.62 3.59
CA GLN A 88 -0.75 19.79 4.58
C GLN A 88 0.58 19.48 3.93
N LYS A 89 1.44 20.51 3.83
CA LYS A 89 2.85 20.29 3.54
C LYS A 89 3.56 20.00 4.84
N LEU A 90 4.41 18.99 4.85
CA LEU A 90 5.36 18.82 5.94
C LEU A 90 6.21 20.09 6.05
N GLN A 91 6.33 20.61 7.27
CA GLN A 91 7.23 21.73 7.53
C GLN A 91 8.67 21.33 7.16
N ALA A 92 9.47 22.27 6.65
CA ALA A 92 10.82 21.96 6.17
C ALA A 92 11.67 21.25 7.23
N ALA A 93 11.63 21.73 8.48
CA ALA A 93 12.35 21.10 9.59
C ALA A 93 11.90 19.65 9.87
N GLU A 94 10.61 19.38 9.75
CA GLU A 94 10.05 18.04 9.95
C GLU A 94 10.41 17.11 8.77
N LEU A 95 10.29 17.61 7.54
CA LEU A 95 10.71 16.86 6.36
C LEU A 95 12.19 16.50 6.43
N GLU A 96 13.06 17.42 6.86
CA GLU A 96 14.48 17.14 7.07
C GLU A 96 14.71 16.10 8.18
N ARG A 97 13.93 16.13 9.26
CA ARG A 97 13.97 15.10 10.31
C ARG A 97 13.59 13.72 9.76
N LEU A 98 12.48 13.62 9.02
CA LEU A 98 12.02 12.37 8.42
C LEU A 98 13.03 11.84 7.39
N LYS A 99 13.61 12.71 6.56
CA LYS A 99 14.67 12.34 5.62
C LYS A 99 15.90 11.76 6.32
N ARG A 100 16.36 12.36 7.42
CA ARG A 100 17.47 11.80 8.21
C ARG A 100 17.17 10.39 8.71
N SER A 101 15.94 10.14 9.19
CA SER A 101 15.52 8.79 9.58
C SER A 101 15.53 7.83 8.39
N ILE A 102 15.00 8.25 7.24
CA ILE A 102 14.98 7.46 5.99
C ILE A 102 16.39 7.14 5.50
N ASP A 103 17.31 8.09 5.52
CA ASP A 103 18.70 7.90 5.09
C ASP A 103 19.45 6.94 6.04
N GLY A 104 19.19 7.05 7.35
CA GLY A 104 19.70 6.10 8.35
C GLY A 104 19.18 4.69 8.09
N PHE A 105 17.87 4.54 7.86
CA PHE A 105 17.27 3.25 7.52
C PHE A 105 17.84 2.68 6.21
N ARG A 106 18.04 3.51 5.18
CA ARG A 106 18.67 3.11 3.91
C ARG A 106 20.07 2.56 4.12
N THR A 107 20.91 3.30 4.83
CA THR A 107 22.31 2.92 5.08
C THR A 107 22.38 1.59 5.83
N ASN A 108 21.54 1.45 6.84
CA ASN A 108 21.44 0.22 7.62
C ASN A 108 20.93 -0.96 6.77
N ALA A 109 19.89 -0.74 5.97
CA ALA A 109 19.32 -1.74 5.08
C ALA A 109 20.29 -2.24 4.00
N GLU A 110 21.03 -1.32 3.38
CA GLU A 110 22.07 -1.66 2.39
C GLU A 110 23.16 -2.55 3.02
N THR A 111 23.59 -2.21 4.24
CA THR A 111 24.60 -3.00 4.95
C THR A 111 24.04 -4.35 5.40
N TYR A 112 22.82 -4.39 5.92
CA TYR A 112 22.15 -5.64 6.30
C TYR A 112 22.02 -6.60 5.11
N ALA A 113 21.68 -6.09 3.92
CA ALA A 113 21.59 -6.88 2.70
C ALA A 113 22.94 -7.53 2.33
N LEU A 114 24.05 -6.81 2.47
CA LEU A 114 25.39 -7.33 2.22
C LEU A 114 25.78 -8.44 3.21
N VAL A 115 25.51 -8.23 4.50
CA VAL A 115 25.80 -9.24 5.54
C VAL A 115 24.93 -10.47 5.38
N TRP A 116 23.64 -10.28 5.07
CA TRP A 116 22.74 -11.40 4.77
C TRP A 116 23.22 -12.21 3.57
N LYS A 117 23.64 -11.55 2.49
CA LYS A 117 24.18 -12.23 1.31
C LYS A 117 25.45 -13.01 1.63
N ALA A 118 26.38 -12.41 2.37
CA ALA A 118 27.61 -13.06 2.79
C ALA A 118 27.35 -14.33 3.61
N TRP A 119 26.35 -14.30 4.49
CA TRP A 119 25.90 -15.46 5.25
C TRP A 119 25.20 -16.51 4.36
N ASN A 120 24.27 -16.08 3.50
CA ASN A 120 23.48 -16.97 2.67
C ASN A 120 24.31 -17.71 1.60
N ASP A 121 25.34 -17.06 1.05
CA ASP A 121 26.25 -17.63 0.05
C ASP A 121 27.19 -18.73 0.65
N LYS A 122 27.25 -18.89 1.99
CA LYS A 122 28.00 -19.98 2.63
C LYS A 122 27.20 -21.29 2.63
N PRO A 123 27.87 -22.45 2.46
CA PRO A 123 27.29 -23.75 2.76
C PRO A 123 26.76 -23.79 4.21
N ALA A 124 25.63 -24.48 4.43
CA ALA A 124 24.94 -24.52 5.73
C ALA A 124 25.88 -24.82 6.91
N ASP A 125 26.76 -25.81 6.77
CA ASP A 125 27.71 -26.24 7.82
C ASP A 125 28.77 -25.18 8.17
N ASN A 126 28.94 -24.15 7.33
CA ASN A 126 29.92 -23.07 7.50
C ASN A 126 29.28 -21.72 7.88
N ARG A 127 27.95 -21.65 7.98
CA ARG A 127 27.22 -20.41 8.27
C ARG A 127 27.48 -19.87 9.68
N ALA A 128 27.87 -20.73 10.63
CA ALA A 128 28.06 -20.35 12.04
C ALA A 128 29.03 -19.17 12.24
N LYS A 129 30.06 -19.04 11.39
CA LYS A 129 31.05 -17.94 11.48
C LYS A 129 30.47 -16.58 11.07
N GLU A 130 29.58 -16.56 10.08
CA GLU A 130 28.92 -15.35 9.59
C GLU A 130 27.62 -15.05 10.36
N ALA A 131 27.10 -16.04 11.08
CA ALA A 131 25.84 -15.93 11.82
C ALA A 131 25.91 -14.86 12.91
N GLU A 132 27.06 -14.71 13.59
CA GLU A 132 27.27 -13.64 14.57
C GLU A 132 27.14 -12.25 13.93
N ASN A 133 27.79 -12.05 12.78
CA ASN A 133 27.72 -10.79 12.05
C ASN A 133 26.28 -10.48 11.62
N LEU A 134 25.56 -11.48 11.09
CA LEU A 134 24.15 -11.33 10.72
C LEU A 134 23.27 -10.98 11.93
N ARG A 135 23.45 -11.63 13.07
CA ARG A 135 22.69 -11.33 14.31
C ARG A 135 22.94 -9.92 14.82
N VAL A 136 24.19 -9.46 14.78
CA VAL A 136 24.57 -8.10 15.21
C VAL A 136 23.87 -7.06 14.34
N HIS A 137 23.95 -7.21 13.02
CA HIS A 137 23.28 -6.30 12.09
C HIS A 137 21.75 -6.39 12.20
N HIS A 138 21.19 -7.59 12.37
CA HIS A 138 19.74 -7.78 12.55
C HIS A 138 19.21 -7.06 13.80
N THR A 139 19.85 -7.30 14.95
CA THR A 139 19.46 -6.73 16.24
C THR A 139 19.51 -5.20 16.18
N ASN A 140 20.62 -4.64 15.70
CA ASN A 140 20.76 -3.19 15.60
C ASN A 140 19.83 -2.57 14.55
N SER A 141 19.44 -3.32 13.50
CA SER A 141 18.43 -2.87 12.54
C SER A 141 17.05 -2.73 13.18
N ILE A 142 16.65 -3.70 14.02
CA ILE A 142 15.41 -3.63 14.81
C ILE A 142 15.44 -2.42 15.74
N THR A 143 16.54 -2.25 16.49
CA THR A 143 16.74 -1.11 17.40
C THR A 143 16.61 0.22 16.67
N LEU A 144 17.25 0.35 15.51
CA LEU A 144 17.20 1.55 14.68
C LEU A 144 15.77 1.88 14.22
N LEU A 145 15.07 0.90 13.65
CA LEU A 145 13.70 1.10 13.17
C LEU A 145 12.74 1.42 14.31
N GLN A 146 12.84 0.72 15.44
CA GLN A 146 12.01 0.98 16.62
C GLN A 146 12.26 2.38 17.21
N ALA A 147 13.50 2.87 17.15
CA ALA A 147 13.83 4.22 17.58
C ALA A 147 13.28 5.30 16.63
N GLY A 148 13.32 5.05 15.31
CA GLY A 148 13.00 6.04 14.28
C GLY A 148 11.53 6.06 13.81
N ILE A 149 10.81 4.93 13.80
CA ILE A 149 9.38 4.85 13.38
C ILE A 149 8.48 5.88 14.09
N PRO A 150 8.65 6.20 15.39
CA PRO A 150 7.88 7.24 16.06
C PRO A 150 7.91 8.62 15.38
N ALA A 151 8.97 8.96 14.62
CA ALA A 151 9.06 10.26 13.94
C ALA A 151 7.93 10.44 12.90
N PHE A 152 7.45 9.36 12.30
CA PHE A 152 6.39 9.39 11.28
C PHE A 152 4.97 9.44 11.87
N GLN A 153 4.83 9.34 13.20
CA GLN A 153 3.53 9.20 13.88
C GLN A 153 3.03 10.48 14.55
N SER A 154 3.74 11.60 14.40
CA SER A 154 3.34 12.86 15.02
C SER A 154 1.96 13.30 14.54
N GLU A 155 1.05 13.59 15.48
CA GLU A 155 -0.37 13.84 15.15
C GLU A 155 -0.58 14.96 14.13
N GLY A 156 0.30 15.97 14.11
CA GLY A 156 0.20 17.09 13.18
C GLY A 156 0.43 16.74 11.71
N HIS A 157 0.96 15.56 11.40
CA HIS A 157 1.25 15.16 10.02
C HIS A 157 1.22 13.65 9.75
N ALA A 158 0.74 12.84 10.71
CA ALA A 158 0.69 11.38 10.57
C ALA A 158 -0.14 10.93 9.35
N ALA A 159 -1.18 11.67 8.98
CA ALA A 159 -1.93 11.43 7.74
C ALA A 159 -1.03 11.58 6.49
N ALA A 160 -0.26 12.67 6.41
CA ALA A 160 0.64 12.94 5.29
C ALA A 160 1.85 11.99 5.24
N ALA A 161 2.34 11.56 6.40
CA ALA A 161 3.47 10.64 6.53
C ALA A 161 3.07 9.16 6.42
N LEU A 162 1.78 8.82 6.35
CA LEU A 162 1.32 7.44 6.49
C LEU A 162 1.94 6.43 5.50
N PRO A 163 2.15 6.76 4.21
CA PRO A 163 2.85 5.84 3.30
C PRO A 163 4.31 5.60 3.67
N LEU A 164 5.02 6.65 4.12
CA LEU A 164 6.41 6.53 4.58
C LEU A 164 6.51 5.73 5.88
N PHE A 165 5.56 5.97 6.80
CA PHE A 165 5.39 5.15 7.99
C PHE A 165 5.20 3.68 7.63
N ALA A 166 4.31 3.38 6.67
CA ALA A 166 4.03 2.01 6.25
C ALA A 166 5.25 1.35 5.59
N ALA A 167 6.05 2.08 4.82
CA ALA A 167 7.31 1.59 4.26
C ALA A 167 8.36 1.25 5.34
N ALA A 168 8.48 2.06 6.39
CA ALA A 168 9.36 1.76 7.52
C ALA A 168 8.82 0.60 8.38
N ALA A 169 7.51 0.57 8.64
CA ALA A 169 6.83 -0.51 9.36
C ALA A 169 7.00 -1.85 8.64
N ASN A 170 6.87 -1.85 7.31
CA ASN A 170 7.13 -3.00 6.45
C ASN A 170 8.51 -3.64 6.70
N GLN A 171 9.57 -2.83 6.79
CA GLN A 171 10.92 -3.33 7.10
C GLN A 171 11.02 -3.89 8.52
N TYR A 172 10.46 -3.17 9.49
CA TYR A 172 10.51 -3.58 10.89
C TYR A 172 9.79 -4.90 11.12
N ILE A 173 8.57 -5.04 10.58
CA ILE A 173 7.80 -6.28 10.63
C ILE A 173 8.52 -7.41 9.89
N ALA A 174 9.18 -7.13 8.76
CA ALA A 174 9.94 -8.13 8.02
C ALA A 174 11.17 -8.63 8.79
N LEU A 175 11.92 -7.75 9.44
CA LEU A 175 13.04 -8.13 10.31
C LEU A 175 12.57 -9.00 11.48
N LEU A 176 11.49 -8.61 12.14
CA LEU A 176 10.91 -9.42 13.22
C LEU A 176 10.47 -10.80 12.72
N ALA A 177 9.76 -10.86 11.58
CA ALA A 177 9.32 -12.11 10.98
C ALA A 177 10.50 -13.02 10.57
N ASP A 178 11.55 -12.46 9.95
CA ASP A 178 12.75 -13.22 9.60
C ASP A 178 13.47 -13.74 10.84
N GLY A 179 13.59 -12.91 11.88
CA GLY A 179 14.18 -13.34 13.14
C GLY A 179 13.40 -14.48 13.80
N ILE A 180 12.07 -14.43 13.77
CA ILE A 180 11.22 -15.51 14.30
C ILE A 180 11.39 -16.81 13.48
N LYS A 181 11.45 -16.72 12.15
CA LYS A 181 11.53 -17.89 11.27
C LYS A 181 12.92 -18.51 11.19
N GLN A 182 13.97 -17.69 11.23
CA GLN A 182 15.35 -18.10 10.94
C GLN A 182 16.30 -17.93 12.12
N GLY A 183 15.82 -17.43 13.26
CA GLY A 183 16.66 -17.10 14.42
C GLY A 183 17.58 -18.23 14.88
N LYS A 184 17.13 -19.48 14.76
CA LYS A 184 17.93 -20.67 15.04
C LYS A 184 19.12 -20.83 14.08
N GLU A 185 18.91 -20.62 12.79
CA GLU A 185 19.99 -20.65 11.78
C GLU A 185 20.94 -19.45 11.91
N MET A 186 20.41 -18.32 12.38
CA MET A 186 21.21 -17.17 12.79
C MET A 186 21.97 -17.45 14.10
N GLY A 187 21.72 -18.57 14.80
CA GLY A 187 22.42 -19.00 16.01
C GLY A 187 21.97 -18.33 17.30
N TRP A 188 20.71 -17.88 17.38
CA TRP A 188 20.09 -17.51 18.66
C TRP A 188 19.65 -18.73 19.46
N ASP A 189 19.68 -18.60 20.78
CA ASP A 189 19.01 -19.52 21.70
C ASP A 189 17.49 -19.28 21.72
N GLU A 190 16.71 -20.36 21.66
CA GLU A 190 15.23 -20.35 21.66
C GLU A 190 14.65 -19.73 22.94
N SER A 191 15.36 -19.88 24.07
CA SER A 191 14.81 -19.53 25.39
C SER A 191 14.69 -18.01 25.63
N HIS A 192 15.50 -17.20 24.95
CA HIS A 192 15.63 -15.75 25.18
C HIS A 192 15.22 -14.88 23.98
N TYR A 193 15.61 -15.26 22.77
CA TYR A 193 15.43 -14.42 21.58
C TYR A 193 14.10 -14.68 20.88
N GLY A 194 13.64 -15.95 20.85
CA GLY A 194 12.35 -16.34 20.27
C GLY A 194 11.17 -15.66 20.97
N LYS A 195 11.20 -15.57 22.30
CA LYS A 195 10.14 -14.91 23.08
C LYS A 195 10.14 -13.38 22.91
N THR A 196 11.31 -12.76 22.87
CA THR A 196 11.45 -11.30 22.71
C THR A 196 10.94 -10.85 21.35
N LEU A 197 11.38 -11.49 20.26
CA LEU A 197 10.96 -11.10 18.91
C LEU A 197 9.47 -11.39 18.66
N VAL A 198 8.95 -12.51 19.16
CA VAL A 198 7.50 -12.79 19.11
C VAL A 198 6.72 -11.73 19.88
N SER A 199 7.18 -11.32 21.08
CA SER A 199 6.52 -10.24 21.84
C SER A 199 6.57 -8.91 21.07
N LEU A 200 7.74 -8.51 20.56
CA LEU A 200 7.86 -7.29 19.76
C LEU A 200 6.96 -7.32 18.51
N PHE A 201 6.88 -8.46 17.82
CA PHE A 201 5.99 -8.66 16.68
C PHE A 201 4.51 -8.56 17.07
N ASN A 202 4.11 -9.18 18.18
CA ASN A 202 2.75 -9.14 18.66
C ASN A 202 2.32 -7.73 19.07
N LYS A 203 3.19 -6.97 19.73
CA LYS A 203 2.98 -5.54 20.03
C LYS A 203 2.83 -4.73 18.75
N ALA A 204 3.74 -4.94 17.81
CA ALA A 204 3.77 -4.21 16.54
C ALA A 204 2.52 -4.45 15.68
N THR A 205 1.93 -5.64 15.79
CA THR A 205 0.79 -6.08 14.97
C THR A 205 -0.54 -6.10 15.72
N GLY A 206 -0.59 -5.54 16.94
CA GLY A 206 -1.81 -5.41 17.73
C GLY A 206 -2.34 -6.72 18.32
N GLN A 207 -1.55 -7.79 18.32
CA GLN A 207 -1.96 -9.08 18.86
C GLN A 207 -2.04 -9.07 20.39
N ASP A 208 -1.22 -8.27 21.08
CA ASP A 208 -1.27 -8.20 22.54
C ASP A 208 -2.54 -7.53 23.07
N GLY A 209 -3.13 -6.58 22.33
CA GLY A 209 -4.45 -6.03 22.67
C GLY A 209 -5.59 -7.06 22.56
N ALA A 210 -5.49 -7.98 21.60
CA ALA A 210 -6.42 -9.11 21.47
C ALA A 210 -6.18 -10.18 22.55
N ASN A 211 -4.93 -10.40 22.96
CA ASN A 211 -4.56 -11.33 24.02
C ASN A 211 -4.91 -10.77 25.42
N ALA A 212 -4.76 -9.47 25.65
CA ALA A 212 -5.22 -8.72 26.81
C ALA A 212 -6.72 -8.90 27.02
N ALA A 213 -7.51 -8.66 25.96
CA ALA A 213 -8.96 -8.80 25.98
C ALA A 213 -9.43 -10.24 26.29
N ARG A 214 -8.56 -11.23 26.06
CA ARG A 214 -8.78 -12.65 26.39
C ARG A 214 -8.22 -13.07 27.75
N GLY A 215 -7.65 -12.15 28.53
CA GLY A 215 -7.06 -12.44 29.84
C GLY A 215 -5.78 -13.27 29.78
N LEU A 216 -5.06 -13.23 28.64
CA LEU A 216 -3.88 -14.07 28.38
C LEU A 216 -2.53 -13.34 28.58
N LEU A 217 -2.54 -12.09 29.07
CA LEU A 217 -1.30 -11.36 29.35
C LEU A 217 -0.84 -11.60 30.79
N ASP A 218 0.26 -12.35 30.93
CA ASP A 218 1.19 -12.20 32.05
C ASP A 218 2.13 -11.01 31.78
N SER A 219 2.87 -10.57 32.81
CA SER A 219 3.85 -9.47 32.94
C SER A 219 4.94 -9.27 31.86
N ARG A 220 4.78 -9.76 30.63
CA ARG A 220 5.77 -9.92 29.56
C ARG A 220 6.14 -8.63 28.80
N ASP A 221 5.43 -7.52 29.03
CA ASP A 221 5.56 -6.33 28.20
C ASP A 221 6.79 -5.47 28.52
N GLU A 222 7.16 -5.34 29.79
CA GLU A 222 8.40 -4.67 30.22
C GLU A 222 9.62 -5.54 29.91
N ASP A 223 9.46 -6.87 29.99
CA ASP A 223 10.54 -7.85 29.78
C ASP A 223 11.11 -7.81 28.35
N ALA A 224 10.27 -7.71 27.32
CA ALA A 224 10.75 -7.72 25.93
C ALA A 224 11.46 -6.42 25.53
N ASP A 225 11.08 -5.27 26.11
CA ASP A 225 11.75 -4.00 25.87
C ASP A 225 13.13 -3.97 26.54
N ALA A 226 13.21 -4.45 27.79
CA ALA A 226 14.48 -4.61 28.50
C ALA A 226 15.39 -5.61 27.78
N ALA A 227 14.86 -6.76 27.37
CA ALA A 227 15.60 -7.76 26.61
C ALA A 227 16.14 -7.20 25.29
N LEU A 228 15.36 -6.40 24.55
CA LEU A 228 15.86 -5.74 23.34
C LEU A 228 17.02 -4.78 23.64
N LEU A 229 16.96 -4.01 24.73
CA LEU A 229 18.06 -3.13 25.12
C LEU A 229 19.32 -3.93 25.45
N ASP A 230 19.20 -5.02 26.20
CA ASP A 230 20.34 -5.89 26.52
C ASP A 230 20.94 -6.50 25.25
N MET A 231 20.09 -7.02 24.36
CA MET A 231 20.51 -7.53 23.05
C MET A 231 21.22 -6.46 22.20
N ALA A 232 20.68 -5.25 22.14
CA ALA A 232 21.27 -4.15 21.38
C ALA A 232 22.62 -3.72 21.97
N LYS A 233 22.74 -3.70 23.29
CA LYS A 233 24.00 -3.41 23.99
C LYS A 233 25.06 -4.45 23.68
N GLU A 234 24.72 -5.73 23.75
CA GLU A 234 25.63 -6.83 23.37
C GLU A 234 26.02 -6.74 21.90
N ALA A 235 25.07 -6.48 21.01
CA ALA A 235 25.31 -6.33 19.58
C ALA A 235 26.24 -5.13 19.28
N LEU A 236 26.11 -4.01 19.99
CA LEU A 236 27.00 -2.85 19.86
C LEU A 236 28.44 -3.17 20.31
N GLU A 237 28.61 -3.98 21.36
CA GLU A 237 29.94 -4.43 21.79
C GLU A 237 30.56 -5.40 20.79
N ALA A 238 29.78 -6.35 20.27
CA ALA A 238 30.24 -7.29 19.24
C ALA A 238 30.58 -6.58 17.92
N ALA A 239 29.83 -5.54 17.53
CA ALA A 239 30.08 -4.75 16.32
C ALA A 239 31.49 -4.14 16.27
N LYS A 240 32.05 -3.75 17.44
CA LYS A 240 33.43 -3.25 17.55
C LYS A 240 34.46 -4.29 17.09
N ASN A 241 34.24 -5.55 17.47
CA ASN A 241 35.14 -6.65 17.14
C ASN A 241 34.98 -7.11 15.68
N LEU A 242 33.79 -6.91 15.11
CA LEU A 242 33.48 -7.27 13.73
C LEU A 242 33.94 -6.21 12.70
N GLY A 243 34.48 -5.09 13.14
CA GLY A 243 34.97 -4.03 12.25
C GLY A 243 33.86 -3.32 11.47
N VAL A 244 32.68 -3.17 12.08
CA VAL A 244 31.56 -2.44 11.46
C VAL A 244 31.96 -0.99 11.20
N ASP A 245 31.46 -0.42 10.10
CA ASP A 245 31.71 0.96 9.72
C ASP A 245 31.39 1.95 10.87
N PRO A 246 32.29 2.89 11.21
CA PRO A 246 32.09 3.81 12.32
C PRO A 246 30.84 4.69 12.21
N ALA A 247 30.42 5.08 11.01
CA ALA A 247 29.23 5.89 10.82
C ALA A 247 27.96 5.06 11.07
N LEU A 248 27.93 3.80 10.61
CA LEU A 248 26.85 2.87 10.94
C LEU A 248 26.80 2.57 12.44
N MET A 249 27.95 2.38 13.10
CA MET A 249 28.01 2.21 14.54
C MET A 249 27.45 3.42 15.30
N ALA A 250 27.78 4.64 14.87
CA ALA A 250 27.26 5.86 15.49
C ALA A 250 25.73 5.95 15.36
N LEU A 251 25.19 5.57 14.21
CA LEU A 251 23.74 5.50 13.97
C LEU A 251 23.06 4.52 14.94
N TRP A 252 23.65 3.34 15.15
CA TRP A 252 23.12 2.35 16.10
C TRP A 252 23.22 2.81 17.55
N GLN A 253 24.31 3.48 17.93
CA GLN A 253 24.47 4.05 19.27
C GLN A 253 23.44 5.16 19.57
N GLU A 254 23.15 6.02 18.59
CA GLU A 254 22.12 7.04 18.70
C GLU A 254 20.74 6.39 18.90
N ALA A 255 20.41 5.37 18.11
CA ALA A 255 19.16 4.63 18.24
C ALA A 255 19.01 3.95 19.60
N TYR A 256 20.05 3.25 20.07
CA TYR A 256 20.08 2.64 21.39
C TYR A 256 19.85 3.67 22.50
N THR A 257 20.57 4.79 22.46
CA THR A 257 20.44 5.87 23.45
C THR A 257 19.03 6.47 23.45
N SER A 258 18.44 6.64 22.27
CA SER A 258 17.05 7.10 22.13
C SER A 258 16.06 6.14 22.80
N LEU A 259 16.23 4.82 22.63
CA LEU A 259 15.36 3.83 23.26
C LEU A 259 15.55 3.77 24.78
N VAL A 260 16.78 3.80 25.28
CA VAL A 260 17.08 3.86 26.73
C VAL A 260 16.34 5.03 27.37
N HIS A 261 16.45 6.23 26.79
CA HIS A 261 15.77 7.42 27.29
C HIS A 261 14.24 7.27 27.25
N LYS A 262 13.68 6.74 26.14
CA LYS A 262 12.24 6.52 26.01
C LYS A 262 11.71 5.50 27.02
N PHE A 263 12.45 4.44 27.31
CA PHE A 263 12.00 3.40 28.25
C PHE A 263 12.16 3.84 29.70
N ALA A 264 13.21 4.61 30.01
CA ALA A 264 13.39 5.23 31.32
C ALA A 264 12.22 6.17 31.68
N ILE A 265 11.70 6.95 30.71
CA ILE A 265 10.56 7.85 30.95
C ILE A 265 9.23 7.09 31.16
N ARG A 266 9.07 5.88 30.61
CA ARG A 266 7.82 5.10 30.74
C ARG A 266 7.59 4.52 32.12
N GLY A 267 8.65 4.30 32.90
CA GLY A 267 8.53 3.92 34.32
C GLY A 267 7.77 4.97 35.15
N ASP A 268 7.63 6.20 34.64
CA ASP A 268 6.77 7.24 35.20
C ASP A 268 5.42 7.28 34.44
N SER A 269 4.48 6.45 34.92
CA SER A 269 3.16 6.15 34.32
C SER A 269 2.25 7.35 33.97
N THR A 270 2.63 8.57 34.32
CA THR A 270 1.87 9.80 34.05
C THR A 270 2.25 10.53 32.76
N LEU A 271 3.41 10.22 32.16
CA LEU A 271 3.95 10.90 30.98
C LEU A 271 3.89 10.04 29.70
N GLY A 272 4.01 8.71 29.80
CA GLY A 272 4.07 7.81 28.63
C GLY A 272 2.82 7.75 27.74
N ARG A 273 1.68 8.29 28.20
CA ARG A 273 0.43 8.41 27.44
C ARG A 273 0.31 9.71 26.63
N ARG A 274 1.22 10.67 26.78
CA ARG A 274 1.09 12.04 26.24
C ARG A 274 1.61 12.23 24.80
N ASP A 275 2.39 11.29 24.26
CA ASP A 275 3.08 11.53 22.98
C ASP A 275 2.30 11.12 21.73
N GLY A 276 1.11 10.51 21.86
CA GLY A 276 0.28 10.10 20.71
C GLY A 276 0.87 8.98 19.81
N VAL A 277 2.11 8.55 20.06
CA VAL A 277 2.82 7.48 19.33
C VAL A 277 2.33 6.11 19.81
N THR A 278 1.82 5.29 18.88
CA THR A 278 1.43 3.91 19.16
C THR A 278 2.52 2.93 18.71
N ARG A 279 2.60 1.80 19.41
CA ARG A 279 3.40 0.64 18.99
C ARG A 279 2.61 -0.35 18.16
N ASP A 280 1.28 -0.33 18.26
CA ASP A 280 0.40 -1.08 17.37
C ASP A 280 0.35 -0.35 16.02
N LEU A 281 1.16 -0.83 15.09
CA LEU A 281 1.32 -0.23 13.76
C LEU A 281 0.06 -0.46 12.92
N VAL A 282 -0.65 -1.58 13.13
CA VAL A 282 -1.92 -1.88 12.45
C VAL A 282 -2.98 -0.87 12.87
N ALA A 283 -3.13 -0.63 14.17
CA ALA A 283 -4.04 0.38 14.70
C ALA A 283 -3.67 1.79 14.22
N HIS A 284 -2.37 2.12 14.12
CA HIS A 284 -1.92 3.40 13.57
C HIS A 284 -2.43 3.60 12.14
N VAL A 285 -2.23 2.62 11.26
CA VAL A 285 -2.68 2.70 9.85
C VAL A 285 -4.19 2.81 9.77
N LYS A 286 -4.93 1.96 10.50
CA LYS A 286 -6.40 1.98 10.47
C LYS A 286 -6.97 3.30 11.00
N ARG A 287 -6.39 3.86 12.07
CA ARG A 287 -6.76 5.17 12.61
C ARG A 287 -6.51 6.27 11.60
N TRP A 288 -5.28 6.39 11.09
CA TRP A 288 -4.89 7.51 10.24
C TRP A 288 -5.43 7.42 8.82
N TYR A 289 -5.82 6.24 8.35
CA TYR A 289 -6.69 6.13 7.18
C TYR A 289 -8.02 6.88 7.37
N VAL A 290 -8.70 6.66 8.51
CA VAL A 290 -10.01 7.27 8.81
C VAL A 290 -9.86 8.75 9.20
N ASP A 291 -8.90 9.06 10.07
CA ASP A 291 -8.67 10.43 10.56
C ASP A 291 -8.08 11.33 9.47
N GLY A 292 -7.14 10.83 8.67
CA GLY A 292 -6.60 11.55 7.52
C GLY A 292 -7.66 11.84 6.46
N ARG A 293 -8.65 10.95 6.29
CA ARG A 293 -9.79 11.19 5.41
C ARG A 293 -10.60 12.43 5.81
N LYS A 294 -10.68 12.74 7.10
CA LYS A 294 -11.34 13.97 7.61
C LYS A 294 -10.54 15.24 7.30
N GLN A 295 -9.27 15.10 6.95
CA GLN A 295 -8.36 16.20 6.61
C GLN A 295 -8.27 16.46 5.11
N VAL A 296 -8.85 15.59 4.28
CA VAL A 296 -8.89 15.74 2.82
C VAL A 296 -9.42 17.11 2.45
N GLN A 297 -8.67 17.84 1.63
CA GLN A 297 -9.05 19.10 1.03
C GLN A 297 -9.62 18.82 -0.36
N PRO A 298 -10.96 18.83 -0.53
CA PRO A 298 -11.57 18.49 -1.80
C PRO A 298 -11.14 19.47 -2.88
N ARG A 299 -10.87 18.97 -4.08
CA ARG A 299 -10.51 19.82 -5.22
C ARG A 299 -11.66 20.76 -5.53
N THR A 300 -11.33 22.03 -5.69
CA THR A 300 -12.27 23.08 -6.08
C THR A 300 -11.85 23.70 -7.39
N TRP A 301 -12.82 23.95 -8.26
CA TRP A 301 -12.60 24.83 -9.41
C TRP A 301 -12.71 26.29 -8.95
N VAL A 302 -11.63 27.05 -9.11
CA VAL A 302 -11.55 28.48 -8.75
C VAL A 302 -10.88 29.22 -9.90
N ASP A 303 -11.55 30.26 -10.43
CA ASP A 303 -11.01 31.17 -11.46
C ASP A 303 -10.34 30.46 -12.65
N GLY A 304 -11.00 29.44 -13.20
CA GLY A 304 -10.47 28.70 -14.35
C GLY A 304 -9.41 27.67 -14.00
N LYS A 305 -9.21 27.34 -12.71
CA LYS A 305 -8.14 26.42 -12.29
C LYS A 305 -8.61 25.33 -11.35
N VAL A 306 -7.97 24.16 -11.45
CA VAL A 306 -7.99 23.05 -10.48
C VAL A 306 -6.54 22.69 -10.20
N ASP A 307 -6.14 22.63 -8.92
CA ASP A 307 -4.76 22.32 -8.50
C ASP A 307 -3.69 23.19 -9.20
N GLY A 308 -4.03 24.46 -9.47
CA GLY A 308 -3.16 25.42 -10.16
C GLY A 308 -3.08 25.27 -11.68
N GLN A 309 -3.71 24.25 -12.25
CA GLN A 309 -3.77 24.01 -13.70
C GLN A 309 -5.03 24.64 -14.30
N THR A 310 -4.89 25.29 -15.45
CA THR A 310 -6.04 25.84 -16.20
C THR A 310 -6.96 24.70 -16.63
N MET A 311 -8.22 24.75 -16.21
CA MET A 311 -9.22 23.73 -16.46
C MET A 311 -10.56 24.39 -16.85
N PRO A 312 -11.27 23.88 -17.87
CA PRO A 312 -12.60 24.39 -18.22
C PRO A 312 -13.61 24.14 -17.08
N HIS A 313 -14.71 24.90 -17.08
CA HIS A 313 -15.82 24.72 -16.14
C HIS A 313 -17.03 24.10 -16.84
N TYR A 314 -17.54 23.00 -16.30
CA TYR A 314 -18.67 22.26 -16.88
C TYR A 314 -19.95 22.33 -16.02
N GLY A 315 -20.11 23.38 -15.22
CA GLY A 315 -21.30 23.62 -14.40
C GLY A 315 -21.22 23.02 -12.99
N ASP A 316 -22.30 23.14 -12.21
CA ASP A 316 -22.28 22.81 -10.77
C ASP A 316 -21.98 21.34 -10.48
N GLY A 317 -22.42 20.42 -11.35
CA GLY A 317 -22.06 19.01 -11.25
C GLY A 317 -20.55 18.79 -11.27
N TYR A 318 -19.78 19.64 -11.96
CA TYR A 318 -18.33 19.51 -12.07
C TYR A 318 -17.65 19.71 -10.72
N LYS A 319 -18.08 20.72 -9.95
CA LYS A 319 -17.56 20.98 -8.59
C LYS A 319 -17.84 19.80 -7.65
N GLN A 320 -19.03 19.21 -7.74
CA GLN A 320 -19.39 18.04 -6.94
C GLN A 320 -18.53 16.81 -7.30
N GLY A 321 -18.34 16.56 -8.60
CA GLY A 321 -17.51 15.46 -9.10
C GLY A 321 -16.07 15.59 -8.66
N LEU A 322 -15.46 16.78 -8.86
CA LEU A 322 -14.10 17.09 -8.43
C LEU A 322 -13.89 16.86 -6.93
N ALA A 323 -14.79 17.41 -6.10
CA ALA A 323 -14.69 17.29 -4.65
C ALA A 323 -14.75 15.84 -4.20
N LEU A 324 -15.68 15.04 -4.74
CA LEU A 324 -15.83 13.65 -4.35
C LEU A 324 -14.71 12.75 -4.91
N ALA A 325 -14.19 13.05 -6.10
CA ALA A 325 -13.05 12.34 -6.67
C ALA A 325 -11.78 12.45 -5.81
N THR A 326 -11.58 13.56 -5.10
CA THR A 326 -10.47 13.72 -4.15
C THR A 326 -10.52 12.68 -3.02
N TYR A 327 -11.71 12.34 -2.54
CA TYR A 327 -11.86 11.29 -1.51
C TYR A 327 -11.56 9.90 -2.08
N ALA A 328 -11.95 9.62 -3.32
CA ALA A 328 -11.59 8.37 -3.99
C ALA A 328 -10.07 8.23 -4.16
N ASP A 329 -9.39 9.33 -4.52
CA ASP A 329 -7.93 9.36 -4.62
C ASP A 329 -7.26 9.14 -3.25
N TRP A 330 -7.77 9.73 -2.16
CA TRP A 330 -7.30 9.42 -0.79
C TRP A 330 -7.48 7.95 -0.44
N ASP A 331 -8.70 7.43 -0.64
CA ASP A 331 -9.03 6.04 -0.32
C ASP A 331 -8.11 5.08 -1.06
N LEU A 332 -7.87 5.33 -2.35
CA LEU A 332 -6.95 4.58 -3.16
C LEU A 332 -5.50 4.68 -2.65
N GLU A 333 -4.94 5.88 -2.49
CA GLU A 333 -3.53 6.04 -2.12
C GLU A 333 -3.23 5.37 -0.77
N MET A 334 -4.16 5.45 0.19
CA MET A 334 -4.02 4.80 1.50
C MET A 334 -4.21 3.28 1.45
N VAL A 335 -5.15 2.80 0.63
CA VAL A 335 -5.37 1.35 0.48
C VAL A 335 -4.12 0.69 -0.09
N GLU A 336 -3.56 1.29 -1.12
CA GLU A 336 -2.40 0.77 -1.85
C GLU A 336 -1.11 0.83 -1.04
N ASN A 337 -0.86 1.94 -0.34
CA ASN A 337 0.45 2.20 0.25
C ASN A 337 0.48 2.02 1.78
N ALA A 338 -0.63 1.63 2.42
CA ALA A 338 -0.65 1.41 3.86
C ALA A 338 -1.62 0.30 4.31
N LEU A 339 -2.91 0.40 4.01
CA LEU A 339 -3.91 -0.50 4.61
C LEU A 339 -3.73 -1.95 4.19
N ASN A 340 -3.51 -2.23 2.90
CA ASN A 340 -3.34 -3.61 2.44
C ASN A 340 -2.15 -4.29 3.12
N TYR A 341 -1.06 -3.55 3.39
CA TYR A 341 0.09 -4.08 4.12
C TYR A 341 -0.28 -4.40 5.57
N ALA A 342 -1.00 -3.49 6.23
CA ALA A 342 -1.44 -3.66 7.61
C ALA A 342 -2.40 -4.84 7.81
N GLU A 343 -3.18 -5.23 6.78
CA GLU A 343 -3.99 -6.46 6.84
C GLU A 343 -3.13 -7.73 6.86
N LEU A 344 -1.92 -7.68 6.27
CA LEU A 344 -1.01 -8.82 6.16
C LEU A 344 -0.01 -8.92 7.31
N TRP A 345 0.41 -7.79 7.90
CA TRP A 345 1.42 -7.75 8.95
C TRP A 345 1.25 -8.81 10.06
N PRO A 346 0.04 -9.04 10.63
CA PRO A 346 -0.14 -10.01 11.71
C PRO A 346 0.16 -11.47 11.34
N TYR A 347 0.26 -11.81 10.05
CA TYR A 347 0.43 -13.18 9.57
C TYR A 347 1.86 -13.48 9.13
N LEU A 348 2.70 -12.45 8.93
CA LEU A 348 4.00 -12.57 8.29
C LEU A 348 5.01 -13.42 9.06
N ALA A 349 4.90 -13.50 10.39
CA ALA A 349 5.74 -14.38 11.21
C ALA A 349 5.32 -15.86 11.18
N GLY A 350 4.16 -16.20 10.60
CA GLY A 350 3.62 -17.56 10.60
C GLY A 350 3.06 -18.04 11.95
N THR A 351 3.03 -17.17 12.97
CA THR A 351 2.58 -17.51 14.34
C THR A 351 1.06 -17.65 14.47
N LYS A 352 0.29 -17.04 13.56
CA LYS A 352 -1.18 -16.97 13.59
C LYS A 352 -1.87 -17.97 12.65
N GLY A 353 -1.10 -18.80 11.95
CA GLY A 353 -1.62 -19.66 10.87
C GLY A 353 -1.98 -18.87 9.61
N GLU A 354 -2.98 -19.35 8.87
CA GLU A 354 -3.43 -18.77 7.60
C GLU A 354 -4.02 -17.35 7.73
N VAL A 355 -4.00 -16.60 6.63
CA VAL A 355 -4.61 -15.27 6.56
C VAL A 355 -6.12 -15.38 6.79
N SER A 356 -6.64 -14.64 7.78
CA SER A 356 -8.08 -14.71 8.10
C SER A 356 -8.97 -14.33 6.90
N ALA A 357 -10.17 -14.89 6.85
CA ALA A 357 -11.16 -14.54 5.83
C ALA A 357 -11.53 -13.04 5.83
N GLU A 358 -11.45 -12.36 6.98
CA GLU A 358 -11.67 -10.92 7.07
C GLU A 358 -10.54 -10.13 6.41
N ALA A 359 -9.29 -10.47 6.72
CA ALA A 359 -8.13 -9.87 6.06
C ALA A 359 -8.16 -10.13 4.54
N MET A 360 -8.53 -11.33 4.08
CA MET A 360 -8.70 -11.62 2.66
C MET A 360 -9.83 -10.80 2.01
N ARG A 361 -10.97 -10.61 2.69
CA ARG A 361 -12.03 -9.71 2.21
C ARG A 361 -11.55 -8.27 2.11
N ASN A 362 -10.80 -7.82 3.10
CA ASN A 362 -10.23 -6.49 3.15
C ASN A 362 -9.20 -6.29 2.02
N LEU A 363 -8.37 -7.27 1.70
CA LEU A 363 -7.43 -7.20 0.59
C LEU A 363 -8.15 -7.19 -0.77
N ASP A 364 -9.28 -7.89 -0.87
CA ASP A 364 -10.10 -7.94 -2.09
C ASP A 364 -11.03 -6.73 -2.27
N ARG A 365 -10.92 -5.70 -1.41
CA ARG A 365 -11.81 -4.53 -1.45
C ARG A 365 -11.76 -3.82 -2.81
N GLU A 366 -12.90 -3.29 -3.23
CA GLU A 366 -12.96 -2.45 -4.41
C GLU A 366 -12.50 -1.02 -4.09
N ILE A 367 -11.58 -0.51 -4.90
CA ILE A 367 -11.13 0.88 -4.88
C ILE A 367 -11.71 1.61 -6.08
N PHE A 368 -11.99 2.91 -5.94
CA PHE A 368 -12.70 3.68 -6.96
C PHE A 368 -11.83 4.81 -7.52
N ARG A 369 -12.12 5.17 -8.77
CA ARG A 369 -11.65 6.36 -9.45
C ARG A 369 -12.83 7.17 -9.97
N GLY A 370 -12.67 8.49 -9.97
CA GLY A 370 -13.76 9.42 -10.23
C GLY A 370 -14.59 9.72 -8.97
N PRO A 371 -15.75 10.37 -9.08
CA PRO A 371 -16.46 10.67 -10.32
C PRO A 371 -15.63 11.54 -11.26
N TYR A 372 -15.45 11.09 -12.48
CA TYR A 372 -14.90 11.91 -13.53
C TYR A 372 -16.01 12.80 -14.05
N VAL A 373 -15.69 14.08 -14.23
CA VAL A 373 -16.57 15.10 -14.80
C VAL A 373 -17.61 15.60 -13.80
N ARG A 374 -18.88 15.27 -14.00
CA ARG A 374 -19.98 15.94 -13.31
C ARG A 374 -20.81 14.96 -12.52
N TYR A 375 -21.33 15.46 -11.41
CA TYR A 375 -22.26 14.81 -10.49
C TYR A 375 -21.69 13.57 -9.82
N THR A 376 -22.40 13.13 -8.79
CA THR A 376 -21.95 12.07 -7.87
C THR A 376 -23.02 10.98 -7.71
N GLY A 377 -23.99 10.92 -8.61
CA GLY A 377 -24.98 9.84 -8.57
C GLY A 377 -24.31 8.47 -8.69
N ASN A 378 -24.92 7.47 -8.04
CA ASN A 378 -24.46 6.08 -8.02
C ASN A 378 -23.09 5.84 -7.34
N THR A 379 -22.52 6.83 -6.63
CA THR A 379 -21.28 6.61 -5.88
C THR A 379 -21.48 5.63 -4.73
N LYS A 380 -20.43 4.84 -4.47
CA LYS A 380 -20.39 3.87 -3.35
C LYS A 380 -19.70 4.43 -2.10
N PHE A 381 -19.33 5.71 -2.15
CA PHE A 381 -18.60 6.44 -1.12
C PHE A 381 -19.08 7.90 -1.07
N SER A 382 -18.72 8.60 0.01
CA SER A 382 -19.12 9.98 0.31
C SER A 382 -17.97 10.76 0.95
N ALA A 383 -18.16 12.05 1.25
CA ALA A 383 -17.18 12.81 2.03
C ALA A 383 -17.02 12.26 3.47
N GLN A 384 -18.03 11.59 4.01
CA GLN A 384 -18.03 11.10 5.40
C GLN A 384 -17.58 9.64 5.53
N ALA A 385 -17.77 8.83 4.48
CA ALA A 385 -17.48 7.39 4.52
C ALA A 385 -16.83 6.92 3.21
N GLY A 386 -15.76 6.14 3.35
CA GLY A 386 -15.15 5.40 2.24
C GLY A 386 -16.05 4.26 1.74
N PRO A 387 -15.66 3.60 0.64
CA PRO A 387 -16.42 2.48 0.10
C PRO A 387 -16.47 1.31 1.10
N LYS A 388 -17.62 0.63 1.14
CA LYS A 388 -17.78 -0.57 1.96
C LYS A 388 -16.98 -1.74 1.37
N VAL A 389 -16.41 -2.57 2.24
CA VAL A 389 -15.79 -3.83 1.83
C VAL A 389 -16.89 -4.85 1.56
N GLU A 390 -17.16 -5.12 0.29
CA GLU A 390 -18.19 -6.06 -0.16
C GLU A 390 -17.54 -7.30 -0.82
N PRO A 391 -18.18 -8.48 -0.75
CA PRO A 391 -17.73 -9.66 -1.48
C PRO A 391 -17.59 -9.40 -2.99
N ARG A 392 -16.65 -10.09 -3.64
CA ARG A 392 -16.45 -9.99 -5.09
C ARG A 392 -17.71 -10.41 -5.84
N SER A 393 -18.24 -9.49 -6.65
CA SER A 393 -19.31 -9.76 -7.61
C SER A 393 -18.83 -10.65 -8.76
N ALA A 394 -19.75 -11.09 -9.62
CA ALA A 394 -19.37 -11.74 -10.87
C ALA A 394 -18.50 -10.78 -11.72
N PRO A 395 -17.50 -11.28 -12.47
CA PRO A 395 -16.63 -10.43 -13.28
C PRO A 395 -17.42 -9.75 -14.39
N ILE A 396 -16.93 -8.60 -14.87
CA ILE A 396 -17.43 -7.99 -16.11
C ILE A 396 -17.14 -8.96 -17.25
N THR A 397 -18.15 -9.24 -18.07
CA THR A 397 -18.04 -10.11 -19.26
C THR A 397 -18.48 -9.41 -20.53
N GLY A 398 -18.97 -8.18 -20.44
CA GLY A 398 -19.34 -7.39 -21.60
C GLY A 398 -19.82 -6.00 -21.23
N VAL A 399 -19.77 -5.11 -22.20
CA VAL A 399 -20.26 -3.74 -22.09
C VAL A 399 -21.07 -3.43 -23.34
N LYS A 400 -22.27 -2.89 -23.14
CA LYS A 400 -23.11 -2.34 -24.20
C LYS A 400 -23.21 -0.84 -23.99
N MET A 401 -23.24 -0.08 -25.09
CA MET A 401 -23.42 1.35 -25.05
C MET A 401 -24.21 1.86 -26.25
N CYS A 402 -24.82 3.02 -26.06
CA CYS A 402 -25.39 3.83 -27.13
C CYS A 402 -24.59 5.12 -27.19
N ALA A 403 -23.91 5.33 -28.30
CA ALA A 403 -23.00 6.45 -28.51
C ALA A 403 -23.46 7.31 -29.69
N GLY A 404 -23.11 8.58 -29.69
CA GLY A 404 -23.29 9.51 -30.80
C GLY A 404 -22.26 10.62 -30.63
N ASP A 405 -22.73 11.86 -30.58
CA ASP A 405 -21.90 12.99 -30.14
C ASP A 405 -21.26 12.80 -28.76
N ASN A 406 -21.95 12.10 -27.86
CA ASN A 406 -21.48 11.68 -26.54
C ASN A 406 -21.90 10.23 -26.25
N ILE A 407 -21.45 9.67 -25.13
CA ILE A 407 -22.03 8.44 -24.56
C ILE A 407 -23.41 8.78 -23.97
N ARG A 408 -24.46 8.08 -24.42
CA ARG A 408 -25.85 8.32 -24.00
C ARG A 408 -26.41 7.23 -23.11
N MET A 409 -26.02 5.99 -23.38
CA MET A 409 -26.34 4.85 -22.54
C MET A 409 -25.12 3.98 -22.37
N MET A 410 -24.99 3.38 -21.19
CA MET A 410 -24.00 2.37 -20.87
C MET A 410 -24.65 1.29 -20.00
N GLN A 411 -24.35 0.04 -20.31
CA GLN A 411 -24.82 -1.14 -19.58
C GLN A 411 -23.67 -2.13 -19.45
N VAL A 412 -23.55 -2.77 -18.29
CA VAL A 412 -22.47 -3.70 -17.98
C VAL A 412 -23.05 -5.09 -17.75
N LYS A 413 -22.41 -6.10 -18.32
CA LYS A 413 -22.72 -7.52 -18.11
C LYS A 413 -21.78 -8.07 -17.05
N TYR A 414 -22.34 -8.67 -16.01
CA TYR A 414 -21.60 -9.36 -14.95
C TYR A 414 -21.92 -10.85 -15.01
N GLY A 415 -20.90 -11.67 -15.28
CA GLY A 415 -21.10 -13.09 -15.61
C GLY A 415 -22.06 -13.24 -16.79
N ASN A 416 -23.25 -13.77 -16.55
CA ASN A 416 -24.26 -13.97 -17.60
C ASN A 416 -25.41 -12.95 -17.55
N ARG A 417 -25.34 -11.95 -16.67
CA ARG A 417 -26.44 -11.01 -16.42
C ARG A 417 -26.09 -9.58 -16.82
N TRP A 418 -26.92 -8.97 -17.65
CA TRP A 418 -26.90 -7.53 -17.88
C TRP A 418 -27.56 -6.80 -16.71
N GLU A 419 -26.86 -5.83 -16.12
CA GLU A 419 -27.41 -4.97 -15.07
C GLU A 419 -28.24 -3.83 -15.65
N GLY A 420 -28.77 -2.95 -14.79
CA GLY A 420 -29.53 -1.78 -15.21
C GLY A 420 -28.72 -0.84 -16.13
N GLU A 421 -29.43 -0.15 -17.03
CA GLU A 421 -28.83 0.85 -17.92
C GLU A 421 -28.54 2.16 -17.18
N TYR A 422 -27.39 2.75 -17.46
CA TYR A 422 -27.10 4.15 -17.15
C TYR A 422 -27.42 5.00 -18.36
N GLY A 423 -28.40 5.89 -18.24
CA GLY A 423 -28.86 6.74 -19.35
C GLY A 423 -29.90 6.05 -20.23
N LYS A 424 -30.09 6.55 -21.46
CA LYS A 424 -31.08 6.01 -22.40
C LYS A 424 -30.58 6.10 -23.84
N CYS A 425 -30.95 5.11 -24.65
CA CYS A 425 -30.73 5.14 -26.09
C CYS A 425 -31.98 5.69 -26.80
N GLY A 426 -32.10 7.02 -26.87
CA GLY A 426 -33.24 7.68 -27.53
C GLY A 426 -33.29 7.48 -29.06
N PRO A 427 -34.28 8.06 -29.77
CA PRO A 427 -34.49 7.85 -31.21
C PRO A 427 -33.62 8.73 -32.13
N ALA A 428 -32.53 9.34 -31.65
CA ALA A 428 -31.74 10.26 -32.48
C ALA A 428 -31.10 9.55 -33.69
N ARG A 429 -30.96 10.29 -34.79
CA ARG A 429 -30.57 9.76 -36.11
C ARG A 429 -29.10 9.34 -36.23
N ASP A 430 -28.23 9.85 -35.37
CA ASP A 430 -26.78 9.68 -35.47
C ASP A 430 -26.20 8.72 -34.41
N LYS A 431 -27.08 7.96 -33.74
CA LYS A 431 -26.70 7.02 -32.68
C LYS A 431 -26.12 5.72 -33.25
N GLU A 432 -25.18 5.17 -32.52
CA GLU A 432 -24.57 3.86 -32.73
C GLU A 432 -24.76 3.04 -31.45
N GLU A 433 -25.52 1.94 -31.54
CA GLU A 433 -25.50 0.92 -30.51
C GLU A 433 -24.31 0.01 -30.77
N ALA A 434 -23.37 -0.02 -29.83
CA ALA A 434 -22.17 -0.81 -29.91
C ALA A 434 -21.91 -1.51 -28.58
N GLY A 435 -21.04 -2.51 -28.60
CA GLY A 435 -20.65 -3.21 -27.40
C GLY A 435 -19.63 -4.29 -27.72
N PHE A 436 -19.18 -4.96 -26.68
CA PHE A 436 -18.28 -6.09 -26.77
C PHE A 436 -18.55 -7.07 -25.64
N GLU A 437 -18.19 -8.32 -25.87
CA GLU A 437 -18.08 -9.33 -24.83
C GLU A 437 -16.61 -9.72 -24.67
N LEU A 438 -16.20 -9.93 -23.43
CA LEU A 438 -14.86 -10.35 -23.08
C LEU A 438 -14.72 -11.86 -23.26
N LYS A 439 -13.58 -12.30 -23.78
CA LYS A 439 -13.22 -13.71 -23.88
C LYS A 439 -12.99 -14.31 -22.50
N GLU A 440 -12.95 -15.63 -22.42
CA GLU A 440 -12.56 -16.33 -21.18
C GLU A 440 -11.15 -15.89 -20.75
N GLY A 441 -11.02 -15.49 -19.48
CA GLY A 441 -9.77 -14.96 -18.93
C GLY A 441 -9.41 -13.54 -19.37
N GLU A 442 -10.24 -12.89 -20.19
CA GLU A 442 -10.05 -11.49 -20.59
C GLU A 442 -10.64 -10.55 -19.52
N TYR A 443 -9.89 -9.51 -19.15
CA TYR A 443 -10.30 -8.49 -18.20
C TYR A 443 -9.78 -7.10 -18.61
N ILE A 444 -10.53 -6.07 -18.26
CA ILE A 444 -10.19 -4.68 -18.59
C ILE A 444 -9.12 -4.17 -17.61
N THR A 445 -7.99 -3.71 -18.15
CA THR A 445 -6.84 -3.18 -17.41
C THR A 445 -6.81 -1.66 -17.39
N ASN A 446 -7.37 -1.02 -18.42
CA ASN A 446 -7.41 0.43 -18.54
C ASN A 446 -8.67 0.89 -19.28
N VAL A 447 -9.12 2.09 -18.93
CA VAL A 447 -10.17 2.80 -19.66
C VAL A 447 -9.64 4.17 -20.04
N ASP A 448 -9.50 4.43 -21.33
CA ASP A 448 -9.27 5.77 -21.84
C ASP A 448 -10.61 6.48 -21.98
N ILE A 449 -10.72 7.65 -21.36
CA ILE A 449 -11.96 8.44 -21.34
C ILE A 449 -11.68 9.85 -21.85
N ILE A 450 -12.61 10.37 -22.66
CA ILE A 450 -12.63 11.79 -23.03
C ILE A 450 -13.88 12.41 -22.40
N THR A 451 -13.65 13.47 -21.66
CA THR A 451 -14.58 14.03 -20.71
C THR A 451 -14.74 15.55 -20.86
N GLY A 452 -15.89 16.12 -20.50
CA GLY A 452 -16.07 17.57 -20.49
C GLY A 452 -17.46 17.99 -20.03
N HIS A 453 -18.29 18.56 -20.88
CA HIS A 453 -19.69 18.81 -20.49
C HIS A 453 -20.48 17.50 -20.37
N LYS A 454 -20.02 16.44 -21.06
CA LYS A 454 -20.52 15.07 -21.05
C LYS A 454 -19.39 14.04 -21.00
N LEU A 455 -19.75 12.78 -20.80
CA LEU A 455 -18.89 11.64 -21.11
C LEU A 455 -18.85 11.47 -22.63
N GLY A 456 -17.77 11.93 -23.27
CA GLY A 456 -17.72 12.09 -24.71
C GLY A 456 -17.26 10.85 -25.46
N GLN A 457 -16.27 10.13 -24.92
CA GLN A 457 -15.71 8.94 -25.55
C GLN A 457 -15.17 7.95 -24.52
N LEU A 458 -15.31 6.66 -24.81
CA LEU A 458 -14.73 5.56 -24.04
C LEU A 458 -13.93 4.63 -24.97
N LYS A 459 -12.75 4.21 -24.53
CA LYS A 459 -11.99 3.12 -25.11
C LYS A 459 -11.51 2.20 -23.99
N PHE A 460 -11.67 0.90 -24.19
CA PHE A 460 -11.33 -0.12 -23.19
C PHE A 460 -10.09 -0.87 -23.66
N ILE A 461 -9.11 -1.02 -22.78
CA ILE A 461 -7.92 -1.81 -23.00
C ILE A 461 -7.98 -3.00 -22.06
N THR A 462 -7.76 -4.19 -22.59
CA THR A 462 -7.78 -5.44 -21.84
C THR A 462 -6.39 -6.06 -21.79
N ASN A 463 -6.26 -7.17 -21.06
CA ASN A 463 -5.08 -8.01 -21.14
C ASN A 463 -4.93 -8.76 -22.50
N MET A 464 -5.92 -8.71 -23.40
CA MET A 464 -5.91 -9.44 -24.67
C MET A 464 -6.14 -8.55 -25.91
N GLY A 465 -6.48 -7.28 -25.76
CA GLY A 465 -6.78 -6.39 -26.89
C GLY A 465 -7.39 -5.07 -26.47
N GLU A 466 -8.12 -4.45 -27.40
CA GLU A 466 -8.76 -3.15 -27.21
C GLU A 466 -10.16 -3.12 -27.83
N TYR A 467 -11.07 -2.35 -27.24
CA TYR A 467 -12.43 -2.14 -27.72
C TYR A 467 -12.76 -0.64 -27.76
N GLY A 468 -13.39 -0.19 -28.85
CA GLY A 468 -13.69 1.21 -29.13
C GLY A 468 -12.63 1.87 -30.04
N PRO A 469 -12.54 3.22 -30.07
CA PRO A 469 -13.29 4.16 -29.24
C PRO A 469 -14.78 4.22 -29.58
N TYR A 470 -15.59 4.53 -28.58
CA TYR A 470 -17.04 4.73 -28.73
C TYR A 470 -17.41 6.17 -28.39
N GLY A 471 -18.18 6.83 -29.24
CA GLY A 471 -18.58 8.24 -29.08
C GLY A 471 -17.67 9.23 -29.83
N ARG A 472 -18.22 10.37 -30.25
CA ARG A 472 -17.53 11.38 -31.07
C ARG A 472 -16.95 12.56 -30.30
N ARG A 473 -17.03 12.55 -28.95
CA ARG A 473 -16.47 13.57 -28.04
C ARG A 473 -16.87 15.02 -28.36
N THR A 474 -18.03 15.26 -28.98
CA THR A 474 -18.44 16.60 -29.43
C THR A 474 -18.52 17.61 -28.28
N HIS A 475 -18.87 17.14 -27.07
CA HIS A 475 -18.99 17.98 -25.87
C HIS A 475 -17.97 17.60 -24.78
N ALA A 476 -16.81 17.10 -25.18
CA ALA A 476 -15.77 16.62 -24.29
C ALA A 476 -14.36 16.87 -24.85
N ASP A 477 -13.48 17.43 -24.03
CA ASP A 477 -12.18 17.95 -24.44
C ASP A 477 -11.03 17.56 -23.49
N LEU A 478 -11.33 16.88 -22.38
CA LEU A 478 -10.35 16.40 -21.40
C LEU A 478 -10.10 14.90 -21.58
N PRO A 479 -9.02 14.49 -22.27
CA PRO A 479 -8.60 13.11 -22.32
C PRO A 479 -7.93 12.70 -21.01
N MET A 480 -8.18 11.47 -20.57
CA MET A 480 -7.43 10.83 -19.49
C MET A 480 -7.43 9.32 -19.67
N SER A 481 -6.42 8.69 -19.06
CA SER A 481 -6.25 7.24 -19.05
C SER A 481 -6.37 6.75 -17.61
N VAL A 482 -7.31 5.84 -17.37
CA VAL A 482 -7.61 5.31 -16.03
C VAL A 482 -7.13 3.87 -15.94
N ASN A 483 -5.83 3.74 -15.66
CA ASN A 483 -5.15 2.47 -15.44
C ASN A 483 -4.83 2.29 -13.96
N ARG A 484 -4.93 1.05 -13.47
CA ARG A 484 -4.35 0.64 -12.19
C ARG A 484 -3.58 -0.68 -12.35
N THR A 485 -2.25 -0.60 -12.36
CA THR A 485 -1.37 -1.77 -12.41
C THR A 485 -1.70 -2.76 -11.30
N GLY A 486 -1.89 -4.04 -11.65
CA GLY A 486 -2.22 -5.11 -10.70
C GLY A 486 -3.70 -5.22 -10.34
N TYR A 487 -4.56 -4.43 -10.96
CA TYR A 487 -6.01 -4.48 -10.77
C TYR A 487 -6.74 -4.74 -12.09
N ALA A 488 -7.97 -5.22 -11.98
CA ALA A 488 -8.94 -5.27 -13.06
C ALA A 488 -10.10 -4.33 -12.77
N LEU A 489 -10.69 -3.75 -13.82
CA LEU A 489 -11.97 -3.05 -13.70
C LEU A 489 -13.05 -4.06 -13.28
N THR A 490 -13.73 -3.78 -12.18
CA THR A 490 -14.79 -4.62 -11.62
C THR A 490 -16.13 -3.93 -11.53
N SER A 491 -16.18 -2.60 -11.64
CA SER A 491 -17.44 -1.88 -11.76
C SER A 491 -17.30 -0.59 -12.54
N MET A 492 -18.43 -0.15 -13.11
CA MET A 492 -18.49 1.07 -13.89
C MET A 492 -19.90 1.66 -13.76
N HIS A 493 -20.00 2.94 -13.40
CA HIS A 493 -21.26 3.60 -13.10
C HIS A 493 -21.34 4.98 -13.78
N GLY A 494 -22.46 5.26 -14.45
CA GLY A 494 -22.77 6.62 -14.90
C GLY A 494 -23.24 7.49 -13.72
N THR A 495 -22.82 8.75 -13.66
CA THR A 495 -23.11 9.63 -12.51
C THR A 495 -24.45 10.35 -12.62
N ASN A 496 -24.79 10.81 -13.82
CA ASN A 496 -26.06 11.45 -14.14
C ASN A 496 -26.33 11.30 -15.64
N TYR A 497 -27.60 11.44 -16.03
CA TYR A 497 -28.01 11.46 -17.43
C TYR A 497 -28.89 12.67 -17.71
N ALA A 498 -28.44 13.51 -18.66
CA ALA A 498 -29.19 14.66 -19.13
C ALA A 498 -30.01 14.30 -20.37
N GLN A 499 -31.32 14.52 -20.29
CA GLN A 499 -32.26 14.30 -21.41
C GLN A 499 -32.33 15.48 -22.40
N HIS A 500 -31.85 16.66 -22.00
CA HIS A 500 -31.83 17.85 -22.85
C HIS A 500 -30.53 17.94 -23.64
N ASP A 501 -30.56 18.66 -24.76
CA ASP A 501 -29.39 18.89 -25.61
C ASP A 501 -28.29 19.71 -24.89
N PRO A 502 -27.01 19.29 -24.90
CA PRO A 502 -26.52 18.02 -25.42
C PRO A 502 -26.96 16.84 -24.56
N GLU A 503 -27.62 15.86 -25.14
CA GLU A 503 -28.08 14.67 -24.41
C GLU A 503 -26.90 13.76 -24.09
N GLY A 504 -26.89 13.14 -22.91
CA GLY A 504 -25.95 12.07 -22.60
C GLY A 504 -25.62 11.91 -21.13
N ILE A 505 -24.76 10.92 -20.86
CA ILE A 505 -24.17 10.68 -19.55
C ILE A 505 -23.21 11.82 -19.22
N GLU A 506 -23.24 12.32 -17.99
CA GLU A 506 -22.49 13.52 -17.61
C GLU A 506 -21.21 13.23 -16.83
N GLY A 507 -20.99 11.98 -16.42
CA GLY A 507 -19.80 11.56 -15.71
C GLY A 507 -19.77 10.06 -15.47
N ILE A 508 -18.64 9.56 -14.98
CA ILE A 508 -18.37 8.13 -14.82
C ILE A 508 -17.54 7.84 -13.57
N ILE A 509 -17.80 6.72 -12.94
CA ILE A 509 -17.05 6.17 -11.81
C ILE A 509 -16.57 4.78 -12.21
N LEU A 510 -15.30 4.48 -11.91
CA LEU A 510 -14.66 3.21 -12.25
C LEU A 510 -14.17 2.53 -10.97
N GLY A 511 -14.61 1.31 -10.71
CA GLY A 511 -14.19 0.50 -9.57
C GLY A 511 -13.23 -0.60 -10.00
N PHE A 512 -12.20 -0.83 -9.19
CA PHE A 512 -11.11 -1.75 -9.46
C PHE A 512 -10.90 -2.68 -8.27
N ARG A 513 -10.61 -3.96 -8.52
CA ARG A 513 -10.16 -4.91 -7.49
C ARG A 513 -8.84 -5.54 -7.87
N PRO A 514 -8.00 -5.90 -6.88
CA PRO A 514 -6.69 -6.47 -7.17
C PRO A 514 -6.83 -7.82 -7.87
N LEU A 515 -5.92 -8.09 -8.78
CA LEU A 515 -5.79 -9.38 -9.46
C LEU A 515 -5.21 -10.44 -8.52
N LEU A 516 -4.37 -10.01 -7.58
CA LEU A 516 -3.68 -10.89 -6.63
C LEU A 516 -4.63 -11.73 -5.75
N THR A 517 -5.85 -11.26 -5.50
CA THR A 517 -6.86 -11.97 -4.70
C THR A 517 -8.03 -12.49 -5.53
N ALA A 518 -7.91 -12.49 -6.86
CA ALA A 518 -9.02 -12.81 -7.76
C ALA A 518 -9.32 -14.31 -7.89
N LYS A 519 -8.37 -15.20 -7.57
CA LYS A 519 -8.59 -16.66 -7.62
C LYS A 519 -9.61 -17.10 -6.57
N LYS A 520 -10.63 -17.81 -7.03
CA LYS A 520 -11.52 -18.62 -6.19
C LYS A 520 -11.01 -20.06 -6.32
N ASP A 521 -10.64 -20.66 -5.20
CA ASP A 521 -10.28 -22.08 -5.13
C ASP A 521 -11.44 -22.98 -5.61
#